data_AF-A0A2Z6NJW1-F1
#
_entry.id   AF-A0A2Z6NJW1-F1
#
_cell.length_a   1.000
_cell.length_b   1.000
_cell.length_c   1.000
_cell.angle_alpha   90.00
_cell.angle_beta   90.00
_cell.angle_gamma   90.00
#
_symmetry.space_group_name_H-M   'P 1'
#
loop_
_entity.id
_entity.type
_entity.pdbx_description
1 polymer ?
#
loop_
_entity_poly.entity_id
_entity_poly.type
_entity_poly.pdbx_seq_one_letter_code
_entity_poly.pdbx_strand_id
1 'polypeptide(L)'
;MLYNGDIMNIVDSSLQQDFDTNSAWKAVEIGMACVSLNSSDRPNMNEVVNELKECLAAELSRKRTGRRKTKKEGSIESVPLNLAIELGPLAR
;
A
#
# COMPACT_ATOMS: atom_id res chain seq x y z
N MET A 1 17.05 5.05 -4.99
CA MET A 1 16.32 6.29 -4.66
C MET A 1 15.66 6.80 -5.93
N LEU A 2 14.33 6.88 -5.94
CA LEU A 2 13.59 7.53 -7.00
C LEU A 2 13.94 9.02 -6.99
N TYR A 3 14.85 9.40 -7.88
CA TYR A 3 15.31 10.78 -8.02
C TYR A 3 14.27 11.52 -8.86
N ASN A 4 13.50 12.40 -8.22
CA ASN A 4 12.75 13.50 -8.87
C ASN A 4 11.45 13.16 -9.61
N GLY A 5 10.82 12.01 -9.35
CA GLY A 5 9.47 11.74 -9.86
C GLY A 5 8.40 12.47 -9.05
N ASP A 6 7.39 13.03 -9.72
CA ASP A 6 6.15 13.41 -9.03
C ASP A 6 5.27 12.17 -8.89
N ILE A 7 5.06 11.72 -7.65
CA ILE A 7 4.26 10.55 -7.31
C ILE A 7 2.84 10.62 -7.90
N MET A 8 2.31 11.83 -8.11
CA MET A 8 0.98 12.06 -8.70
C MET A 8 0.90 11.62 -10.16
N ASN A 9 2.03 11.54 -10.87
CA ASN A 9 2.08 11.03 -12.25
C ASN A 9 2.30 9.51 -12.33
N ILE A 10 2.69 8.87 -11.21
CA ILE A 10 2.96 7.44 -11.14
C ILE A 10 1.71 6.70 -10.65
N VAL A 11 1.04 7.27 -9.65
CA VAL A 11 -0.15 6.67 -9.05
C VAL A 11 -1.35 6.80 -9.99
N ASP A 12 -2.22 5.78 -9.98
CA ASP A 12 -3.44 5.75 -10.78
C ASP A 12 -4.29 7.01 -10.55
N SER A 13 -4.57 7.74 -11.63
CA SER A 13 -5.31 9.01 -11.59
C SER A 13 -6.76 8.84 -11.12
N SER A 14 -7.34 7.64 -11.22
CA SER A 14 -8.68 7.33 -10.71
C SER A 14 -8.76 7.40 -9.18
N LEU A 15 -7.62 7.33 -8.48
CA LEU A 15 -7.55 7.50 -7.03
C LEU A 15 -7.76 8.96 -6.60
N GLN A 16 -7.73 9.92 -7.53
CA GLN A 16 -8.03 11.33 -7.26
C GLN A 16 -7.28 11.91 -6.05
N GLN A 17 -6.03 11.49 -5.85
CA GLN A 17 -5.20 11.90 -4.71
C GLN A 17 -5.72 11.43 -3.32
N ASP A 18 -6.67 10.49 -3.26
CA ASP A 18 -7.15 9.84 -2.02
C ASP A 18 -6.22 8.70 -1.57
N PHE A 19 -4.94 9.02 -1.39
CA PHE A 19 -3.92 8.07 -0.94
C PHE A 19 -2.79 8.77 -0.21
N ASP A 20 -2.10 8.03 0.64
CA ASP A 20 -0.96 8.47 1.40
C ASP A 20 0.27 8.56 0.56
N THR A 21 0.81 9.77 0.48
CA THR A 21 2.01 10.06 -0.28
C THR A 21 3.17 9.18 0.19
N ASN A 22 3.33 8.94 1.49
CA ASN A 22 4.42 8.10 1.99
C ASN A 22 4.17 6.62 1.68
N SER A 23 2.95 6.12 1.91
CA SER A 23 2.58 4.76 1.52
C SER A 23 2.74 4.52 0.01
N ALA A 24 2.36 5.49 -0.83
CA ALA A 24 2.50 5.39 -2.27
C ALA A 24 3.97 5.35 -2.69
N TRP A 25 4.81 6.24 -2.15
CA TRP A 25 6.25 6.19 -2.40
C TRP A 25 6.85 4.85 -1.99
N LYS A 26 6.50 4.37 -0.80
CA LYS A 26 6.97 3.09 -0.29
C LYS A 26 6.53 1.92 -1.18
N ALA A 27 5.29 1.92 -1.65
CA ALA A 27 4.79 0.93 -2.61
C ALA A 27 5.57 0.95 -3.94
N VAL A 28 5.92 2.12 -4.46
CA VAL A 28 6.74 2.24 -5.67
C VAL A 28 8.16 1.71 -5.44
N GLU A 29 8.78 2.02 -4.29
CA GLU A 29 10.10 1.50 -3.95
C GLU A 29 10.13 -0.03 -3.87
N ILE A 30 9.11 -0.64 -3.23
CA ILE A 30 8.95 -2.10 -3.19
C ILE A 30 8.80 -2.65 -4.61
N GLY A 31 7.92 -2.06 -5.42
CA GLY A 31 7.70 -2.48 -6.80
C GLY A 31 8.97 -2.43 -7.64
N MET A 32 9.76 -1.37 -7.52
CA MET A 32 11.05 -1.24 -8.18
C MET A 32 12.06 -2.31 -7.73
N ALA A 33 12.14 -2.59 -6.43
CA ALA A 33 13.03 -3.62 -5.91
C ALA A 33 12.65 -5.00 -6.46
N CYS A 34 11.35 -5.33 -6.50
CA CYS A 34 10.83 -6.58 -7.06
C CYS A 34 11.22 -6.81 -8.53
N VAL A 35 11.32 -5.74 -9.32
CA VAL A 35 11.68 -5.80 -10.76
C VAL A 35 13.15 -5.49 -11.02
N SER A 36 14.01 -5.48 -9.99
CA SER A 36 15.43 -5.24 -10.16
C SER A 36 16.06 -6.23 -11.14
N LEU A 37 16.96 -5.74 -11.99
CA LEU A 37 17.74 -6.57 -12.91
C LEU A 37 18.66 -7.53 -12.14
N ASN A 38 19.16 -7.10 -10.99
CA ASN A 38 19.94 -7.93 -10.10
C ASN A 38 18.99 -8.75 -9.22
N SER A 39 19.08 -10.07 -9.30
CA SER A 39 18.23 -10.96 -8.50
C SER A 39 18.45 -10.81 -6.99
N SER A 40 19.67 -10.49 -6.56
CA SER A 40 20.01 -10.29 -5.16
C SER A 40 19.38 -9.04 -4.52
N ASP A 41 18.96 -8.07 -5.34
CA ASP A 41 18.27 -6.86 -4.87
C ASP A 41 16.76 -7.08 -4.76
N ARG A 42 16.24 -8.22 -5.27
CA ARG A 42 14.82 -8.52 -5.19
C ARG A 42 14.46 -9.01 -3.79
N PRO A 43 13.49 -8.36 -3.12
CA PRO A 43 13.07 -8.78 -1.79
C PRO A 43 12.38 -10.15 -1.86
N ASN A 44 12.43 -10.87 -0.75
CA ASN A 44 11.61 -12.06 -0.60
C ASN A 44 10.14 -11.69 -0.33
N MET A 45 9.21 -12.62 -0.58
CA MET A 45 7.78 -12.33 -0.43
C MET A 45 7.36 -11.95 1.00
N ASN A 46 8.07 -12.38 2.05
CA ASN A 46 7.76 -11.95 3.42
C ASN A 46 8.10 -10.46 3.63
N GLU A 47 9.25 -10.01 3.11
CA GLU A 47 9.63 -8.59 3.14
C GLU A 47 8.57 -7.75 2.41
N VAL A 48 8.21 -8.15 1.18
CA VAL A 48 7.16 -7.49 0.39
C VAL A 48 5.85 -7.38 1.16
N VAL A 49 5.37 -8.48 1.74
CA VAL A 49 4.10 -8.50 2.49
C VAL A 49 4.16 -7.63 3.74
N ASN A 50 5.29 -7.63 4.46
CA ASN A 50 5.45 -6.80 5.65
C ASN A 50 5.43 -5.31 5.30
N GLU A 51 6.18 -4.89 4.28
CA GLU A 51 6.21 -3.49 3.87
C GLU A 51 4.84 -3.03 3.31
N LEU A 52 4.12 -3.89 2.58
CA LEU A 52 2.77 -3.58 2.11
C LEU A 52 1.75 -3.46 3.26
N LYS A 53 1.89 -4.25 4.32
CA LYS A 53 1.05 -4.11 5.53
C LYS A 53 1.27 -2.77 6.22
N GLU A 54 2.51 -2.29 6.26
CA GLU A 54 2.83 -0.96 6.80
C GLU A 54 2.19 0.16 5.97
N CYS A 55 2.31 0.07 4.64
CA CYS A 55 1.66 1.01 3.71
C CYS A 55 0.13 1.06 3.96
N LEU A 56 -0.50 -0.11 4.05
CA LEU A 56 -1.93 -0.23 4.32
C LEU A 56 -2.32 0.34 5.70
N ALA A 57 -1.52 0.09 6.73
CA ALA A 57 -1.77 0.60 8.08
C ALA A 57 -1.74 2.13 8.13
N ALA A 58 -0.82 2.76 7.39
CA ALA A 58 -0.76 4.20 7.23
C ALA A 58 -2.00 4.74 6.50
N GLU A 59 -2.43 4.12 5.40
CA GLU A 59 -3.65 4.51 4.67
C GLU A 59 -4.90 4.44 5.54
N LEU A 60 -5.08 3.33 6.26
CA LEU A 60 -6.23 3.14 7.16
C LEU A 60 -6.23 4.18 8.28
N SER A 61 -5.05 4.52 8.80
CA SER A 61 -4.90 5.56 9.83
C SER A 61 -5.30 6.94 9.29
N ARG A 62 -4.94 7.26 8.04
CA ARG A 62 -5.37 8.51 7.40
C ARG A 62 -6.85 8.56 7.09
N LYS A 63 -7.45 7.48 6.59
CA LYS A 63 -8.91 7.43 6.37
C LYS A 63 -9.68 7.61 7.68
N ARG A 64 -9.17 7.06 8.79
CA ARG A 64 -9.74 7.26 10.14
C ARG A 64 -9.63 8.72 10.63
N THR A 65 -8.57 9.45 10.30
CA THR A 65 -8.44 10.87 10.68
C THR A 65 -9.24 11.81 9.77
N GLY A 66 -9.29 11.52 8.46
CA GLY A 66 -10.13 12.25 7.50
C GLY A 66 -11.62 12.16 7.82
N ARG A 67 -12.10 10.98 8.27
CA ARG A 67 -13.50 10.77 8.66
C ARG A 67 -13.93 11.55 9.91
N ARG A 68 -12.99 11.94 10.80
CA ARG A 68 -13.32 12.73 12.01
C ARG A 68 -13.74 14.17 11.72
N LYS A 69 -13.44 14.73 10.55
CA LYS A 69 -13.86 16.09 10.18
C LYS A 69 -15.25 16.17 9.56
N THR A 70 -15.89 15.04 9.25
CA THR A 70 -17.24 15.02 8.64
C THR A 70 -18.20 14.12 9.43
N LYS A 71 -19.08 14.79 10.17
CA LYS A 71 -20.32 14.30 10.84
C LYS A 71 -20.18 13.59 12.19
N LYS A 72 -20.80 14.25 13.19
CA LYS A 72 -21.54 13.59 14.27
C LYS A 72 -22.47 12.53 13.68
N GLU A 73 -22.56 11.42 14.41
CA GLU A 73 -23.60 10.38 14.37
C GLU A 73 -23.51 9.33 13.26
N GLY A 74 -23.34 8.08 13.70
CA GLY A 74 -23.37 6.86 12.88
C GLY A 74 -22.06 6.08 12.89
N SER A 75 -21.76 5.37 13.99
CA SER A 75 -20.68 4.36 14.02
C SER A 75 -20.93 3.33 12.92
N ILE A 76 -20.04 3.26 11.93
CA ILE A 76 -19.91 2.09 11.08
C ILE A 76 -18.65 1.38 11.53
N GLU A 77 -18.87 0.19 12.07
CA GLU A 77 -17.87 -0.74 12.56
C GLU A 77 -16.86 -1.05 11.44
N SER A 78 -15.57 -0.89 11.75
CA SER A 78 -14.50 -1.24 10.83
C SER A 78 -14.43 -2.76 10.72
N VAL A 79 -14.89 -3.31 9.60
CA VAL A 79 -14.80 -4.75 9.34
C VAL A 79 -13.31 -5.13 9.24
N PRO A 80 -12.82 -6.11 10.01
CA PRO A 80 -11.47 -6.63 9.81
C PRO A 80 -11.40 -7.30 8.44
N LEU A 81 -10.53 -6.79 7.56
CA LEU A 81 -10.20 -7.50 6.33
C LEU A 81 -9.37 -8.73 6.73
N ASN A 82 -10.03 -9.88 6.78
CA ASN A 82 -9.35 -11.15 6.92
C ASN A 82 -8.60 -11.43 5.61
N LEU A 83 -7.32 -11.07 5.55
CA LEU A 83 -6.44 -11.38 4.42
C LEU A 83 -6.02 -12.85 4.51
N ALA A 84 -6.95 -13.76 4.24
CA ALA A 84 -6.62 -15.13 3.91
C ALA A 84 -5.86 -15.09 2.59
N ILE A 85 -4.52 -15.11 2.67
CA ILE A 85 -3.66 -15.47 1.55
C ILE A 85 -3.93 -16.96 1.34
N GLU A 86 -4.99 -17.27 0.60
CA GLU A 86 -5.17 -18.59 0.00
C GLU A 86 -3.97 -18.76 -0.94
N LEU A 87 -2.95 -19.47 -0.45
CA LEU A 87 -1.91 -20.04 -1.29
C LEU A 87 -2.64 -20.98 -2.25
N GLY A 88 -2.98 -20.46 -3.43
CA GLY A 88 -3.44 -21.26 -4.55
C GLY A 88 -2.43 -22.39 -4.80
N PRO A 89 -2.87 -23.51 -5.39
CA PRO A 89 -2.05 -24.70 -5.48
C PRO A 89 -0.71 -24.40 -6.17
N LEU A 90 0.37 -24.92 -5.58
CA LEU A 90 1.71 -24.83 -6.13
C LEU A 90 1.73 -25.44 -7.54
N ALA A 91 2.01 -24.62 -8.56
CA ALA A 91 2.21 -25.13 -9.91
C ALA A 91 3.39 -26.12 -9.92
N ARG A 92 3.16 -27.29 -10.52
CA ARG A 92 4.15 -28.37 -10.68
C ARG A 92 5.18 -28.06 -11.75
#